data_AF-A0A502HKL9-F1
#
_entry.id   AF-A0A502HKL9-F1
#
_cell.length_a   1.000
_cell.length_b   1.000
_cell.length_c   1.000
_cell.angle_alpha   90.00
_cell.angle_beta   90.00
_cell.angle_gamma   90.00
#
_symmetry.space_group_name_H-M   'P 1'
#
loop_
_entity.id
_entity.type
_entity.pdbx_description
1 polymer ?
#
loop_
_entity_poly.entity_id
_entity_poly.type
_entity_poly.pdbx_seq_one_letter_code
_entity_poly.pdbx_strand_id
1 'polypeptide(L)'
;MFDFFNNPLNVLHLSSKVLGAGLVMLFAGIYGAYLYDGHMPIALLVTMHAMTIIGPTLLKIGYVMRLLAQYRLAKALIPVVA
;
A
#
# COMPACT_ATOMS: atom_id res chain seq x y z
N MET A 1 -12.43 -17.71 2.28
CA MET A 1 -11.37 -16.74 1.92
C MET A 1 -11.93 -15.33 1.71
N PHE A 2 -13.09 -15.15 1.08
CA PHE A 2 -13.71 -13.83 0.88
C PHE A 2 -14.28 -13.17 2.16
N ASP A 3 -14.59 -13.94 3.21
CA ASP A 3 -15.10 -13.39 4.47
C ASP A 3 -14.13 -12.45 5.19
N PHE A 4 -12.82 -12.58 4.95
CA PHE A 4 -11.84 -11.65 5.50
C PHE A 4 -12.06 -10.22 5.00
N PHE A 5 -12.47 -10.05 3.74
CA PHE A 5 -12.77 -8.75 3.12
C PHE A 5 -14.18 -8.25 3.46
N ASN A 6 -15.06 -9.11 3.97
CA ASN A 6 -16.38 -8.72 4.41
C ASN A 6 -16.34 -7.87 5.68
N ASN A 7 -15.34 -8.03 6.55
CA ASN A 7 -15.18 -7.16 7.72
C ASN A 7 -14.40 -5.87 7.35
N PRO A 8 -15.03 -4.67 7.43
CA PRO A 8 -14.35 -3.42 7.06
C PRO A 8 -13.16 -3.08 7.98
N LEU A 9 -13.12 -3.56 9.23
CA LEU A 9 -11.96 -3.38 10.11
C LEU A 9 -10.74 -4.18 9.64
N ASN A 10 -10.95 -5.41 9.14
CA ASN A 10 -9.87 -6.22 8.58
C ASN A 10 -9.31 -5.58 7.30
N VAL A 11 -10.18 -5.03 6.46
CA VAL A 11 -9.76 -4.29 5.25
C VAL A 11 -8.97 -3.05 5.61
N LEU A 12 -9.37 -2.32 6.67
CA LEU A 12 -8.62 -1.16 7.16
C LEU A 12 -7.22 -1.53 7.65
N HIS A 13 -7.10 -2.61 8.43
CA HIS A 13 -5.80 -3.08 8.92
C HIS A 13 -4.91 -3.61 7.79
N LEU A 14 -5.49 -4.34 6.83
CA LEU A 14 -4.77 -4.77 5.62
C LEU A 14 -4.29 -3.56 4.82
N SER A 15 -5.14 -2.56 4.63
CA SER A 15 -4.79 -1.30 3.97
C SER A 15 -3.59 -0.63 4.65
N SER A 16 -3.57 -0.51 5.97
CA SER A 16 -2.44 0.08 6.69
C SER A 16 -1.13 -0.70 6.48
N LYS A 17 -1.18 -2.03 6.46
CA LYS A 17 -0.01 -2.87 6.15
C LYS A 17 0.48 -2.66 4.72
N VAL A 18 -0.44 -2.63 3.75
CA VAL A 18 -0.13 -2.40 2.33
C VAL A 18 0.47 -1.01 2.12
N LEU A 19 -0.08 0.01 2.78
CA LEU A 19 0.46 1.36 2.77
C LEU A 19 1.88 1.41 3.34
N GLY A 20 2.11 0.79 4.50
CA GLY A 20 3.44 0.72 5.11
C GLY A 20 4.45 -0.02 4.23
N ALA A 21 4.08 -1.17 3.70
CA ALA A 21 4.94 -1.95 2.79
C ALA A 21 5.25 -1.18 1.50
N GLY A 22 4.24 -0.54 0.89
CA GLY A 22 4.42 0.29 -0.30
C GLY A 22 5.35 1.49 -0.04
N LEU A 23 5.26 2.11 1.14
CA LEU A 23 6.11 3.22 1.54
C LEU A 23 7.58 2.78 1.72
N VAL A 24 7.80 1.69 2.46
CA VAL A 24 9.15 1.13 2.67
C VAL A 24 9.78 0.73 1.34
N MET A 25 9.02 0.05 0.48
CA MET A 25 9.48 -0.38 -0.85
C MET A 25 9.79 0.83 -1.75
N LEU A 26 8.95 1.87 -1.73
CA LEU A 26 9.19 3.09 -2.50
C LEU A 26 10.49 3.77 -2.06
N PHE A 27 10.70 3.96 -0.76
CA PHE A 27 11.92 4.60 -0.27
C PHE A 27 13.17 3.76 -0.57
N ALA A 28 13.09 2.44 -0.44
CA ALA A 28 14.18 1.54 -0.82
C ALA A 28 14.51 1.66 -2.32
N GLY A 29 13.49 1.68 -3.18
CA GLY A 29 13.66 1.85 -4.62
C GLY A 29 14.24 3.22 -5.00
N ILE A 30 13.75 4.31 -4.39
CA ILE A 30 14.29 5.65 -4.64
C ILE A 30 15.75 5.73 -4.24
N TYR A 31 16.09 5.20 -3.06
CA TYR A 31 17.47 5.17 -2.58
C TYR A 31 18.37 4.39 -3.52
N GLY A 32 18.00 3.14 -3.86
CA GLY A 32 18.83 2.27 -4.68
C GLY A 32 18.93 2.69 -6.15
N ALA A 33 17.90 3.33 -6.71
CA ALA A 33 17.86 3.66 -8.13
C ALA A 33 18.37 5.07 -8.47
N TYR A 34 18.29 6.01 -7.53
CA TYR A 34 18.57 7.43 -7.80
C TYR A 34 19.57 8.09 -6.84
N LEU A 35 19.71 7.61 -5.60
CA LEU A 35 20.58 8.24 -4.60
C LEU A 35 21.89 7.48 -4.38
N TYR A 36 21.94 6.19 -4.74
CA TYR A 36 23.12 5.36 -4.58
C TYR A 36 23.97 5.38 -5.85
N ASP A 37 25.14 6.01 -5.77
CA ASP A 37 26.11 6.14 -6.87
C ASP A 37 27.17 5.02 -6.91
N GLY A 38 27.01 3.98 -6.09
CA GLY A 38 27.95 2.85 -6.09
C GLY A 38 27.75 1.91 -7.29
N HIS A 39 28.73 1.03 -7.50
CA HIS A 39 28.67 0.04 -8.57
C HIS A 39 27.58 -1.00 -8.28
N MET A 40 26.44 -0.90 -8.95
CA MET A 40 25.38 -1.91 -8.92
C MET A 40 25.35 -2.70 -10.22
N PRO A 41 25.21 -4.04 -10.18
CA PRO A 41 24.97 -4.82 -11.37
C PRO A 41 23.62 -4.43 -12.00
N ILE A 42 23.52 -4.52 -13.33
CA ILE A 42 22.33 -4.07 -14.07
C ILE A 42 21.03 -4.69 -13.56
N ALA A 43 21.06 -5.98 -13.20
CA ALA A 43 19.90 -6.67 -12.66
C ALA A 43 19.39 -6.03 -11.36
N LEU A 44 20.30 -5.65 -10.46
CA LEU A 44 19.95 -4.99 -9.20
C LEU A 44 19.38 -3.60 -9.46
N LEU A 45 19.97 -2.81 -10.36
CA LEU A 45 19.46 -1.49 -10.73
C LEU A 45 18.04 -1.56 -11.30
N VAL A 46 17.77 -2.54 -12.17
CA VAL A 46 16.41 -2.80 -12.70
C VAL A 46 15.43 -3.13 -11.55
N THR A 47 15.84 -3.95 -10.58
CA THR A 47 14.96 -4.23 -9.42
C THR A 47 14.71 -2.99 -8.57
N MET A 48 15.71 -2.12 -8.36
CA MET A 48 15.54 -0.87 -7.62
C MET A 48 14.57 0.07 -8.34
N HIS A 49 14.67 0.21 -9.67
CA HIS A 49 13.67 0.96 -10.44
C HIS A 49 12.29 0.31 -10.37
N ALA A 50 12.18 -1.02 -10.48
CA ALA A 50 10.91 -1.71 -10.36
C ALA A 50 10.23 -1.43 -8.99
N MET A 51 11.01 -1.34 -7.90
CA MET A 51 10.47 -0.96 -6.59
C MET A 51 9.86 0.44 -6.58
N THR A 52 10.37 1.38 -7.37
CA THR A 52 9.77 2.73 -7.52
C THR A 52 8.47 2.75 -8.32
N ILE A 53 8.14 1.66 -9.03
CA ILE A 53 6.84 1.47 -9.71
C ILE A 53 5.89 0.69 -8.81
N ILE A 54 6.38 -0.38 -8.15
CA ILE A 54 5.57 -1.24 -7.28
C ILE A 54 5.19 -0.49 -5.98
N GLY A 55 6.07 0.32 -5.42
CA GLY A 55 5.80 1.10 -4.20
C GLY A 55 4.59 2.04 -4.33
N PRO A 56 4.55 2.96 -5.31
CA PRO A 56 3.42 3.88 -5.50
C PRO A 56 2.12 3.17 -5.90
N THR A 57 2.21 2.06 -6.62
CA THR A 57 1.03 1.25 -6.97
C THR A 57 0.45 0.57 -5.72
N LEU A 58 1.29 0.00 -4.85
CA LEU A 58 0.85 -0.50 -3.53
C LEU A 58 0.24 0.61 -2.68
N LEU A 59 0.84 1.80 -2.65
CA LEU A 59 0.29 2.95 -1.93
C LEU A 59 -1.11 3.33 -2.44
N LYS A 60 -1.29 3.40 -3.76
CA LYS A 60 -2.59 3.72 -4.37
C LYS A 60 -3.64 2.67 -4.02
N ILE A 61 -3.33 1.38 -4.13
CA ILE A 61 -4.24 0.28 -3.79
C ILE A 61 -4.57 0.32 -2.28
N GLY A 62 -3.56 0.47 -1.43
CA GLY A 62 -3.70 0.62 0.01
C GLY A 62 -4.63 1.76 0.38
N TYR A 63 -4.47 2.92 -0.26
CA TYR A 63 -5.30 4.10 0.00
C TYR A 63 -6.76 3.88 -0.41
N VAL A 64 -7.02 3.32 -1.59
CA VAL A 64 -8.38 3.00 -2.04
C VAL A 64 -9.05 2.01 -1.08
N MET A 65 -8.33 0.98 -0.62
CA MET A 65 -8.84 0.06 0.40
C MET A 65 -9.16 0.77 1.72
N ARG A 66 -8.34 1.74 2.13
CA ARG A 66 -8.58 2.55 3.34
C ARG A 66 -9.89 3.31 3.24
N LEU A 67 -10.07 4.03 2.13
CA LEU A 67 -11.27 4.83 1.88
C LEU A 67 -12.52 3.96 1.84
N LEU A 68 -12.45 2.81 1.16
CA LEU A 68 -13.57 1.87 1.09
C LEU A 68 -13.93 1.32 2.48
N ALA A 69 -12.95 0.95 3.28
CA ALA A 69 -13.18 0.47 4.65
C ALA A 69 -13.82 1.54 5.54
N GLN A 70 -13.30 2.77 5.49
CA GLN A 70 -13.84 3.91 6.25
C GLN A 70 -15.26 4.27 5.80
N TYR A 71 -15.54 4.26 4.50
CA TYR A 71 -16.88 4.48 3.96
C TYR A 71 -17.88 3.44 4.49
N ARG A 72 -17.50 2.16 4.48
CA ARG A 72 -18.35 1.06 5.00
C ARG A 72 -18.58 1.17 6.51
N LEU A 73 -17.57 1.56 7.28
CA LEU A 73 -17.71 1.79 8.73
C LEU A 73 -18.65 2.96 9.03
N ALA A 74 -18.48 4.08 8.32
CA ALA A 74 -19.36 5.23 8.46
C ALA A 74 -20.82 4.86 8.11
N LYS A 75 -21.03 4.14 7.00
CA LYS A 75 -22.36 3.67 6.60
C LYS A 75 -23.00 2.72 7.62
N ALA A 76 -22.21 1.88 8.31
CA ALA A 76 -22.74 1.01 9.36
C ALA A 76 -23.14 1.76 10.64
N LEU A 77 -22.58 2.95 10.87
CA LEU A 77 -22.89 3.79 12.04
C LEU A 77 -24.18 4.63 11.85
N ILE A 78 -24.49 5.02 10.60
CA ILE A 78 -25.66 5.86 10.25
C ILE A 78 -27.05 5.20 10.50
N PRO A 79 -27.29 3.88 10.31
CA PRO A 79 -28.61 3.28 10.50
C PRO A 79 -29.04 3.10 11.97
N VAL A 80 -28.20 3.42 12.95
CA VAL A 80 -28.52 3.25 14.38
C VAL A 80 -29.20 4.51 14.97
N VAL A 81 -29.21 5.63 14.24
CA VAL A 81 -29.69 6.94 14.74
C VAL A 81 -31.00 7.39 14.07
N ALA A 82 -31.58 6.58 13.18
CA ALA A 82 -32.80 6.89 12.44
C ALA A 82 -34.01 6.10 12.96
#